data_AF-A0A8C8X2G0-F1
#
_entry.id   AF-A0A8C8X2G0-F1
#
_cell.length_a   1.000
_cell.length_b   1.000
_cell.length_c   1.000
_cell.angle_alpha   90.00
_cell.angle_beta   90.00
_cell.angle_gamma   90.00
#
_symmetry.space_group_name_H-M   'P 1'
#
loop_
_entity.id
_entity.type
_entity.pdbx_description
1 polymer ?
#
loop_
_entity_poly.entity_id
_entity_poly.type
_entity_poly.pdbx_seq_one_letter_code
_entity_poly.pdbx_strand_id
1 'polypeptide(L)'
;MNKMRNGVAPSHFSRGSKSVAHRVLHALEGLEMVEKDQDGGRKVTPQGQRDLNRIARLVVMPPRSIRTNSGLMHCLVHNKTKYEAK
;
A
#
# COMPACT_ATOMS: atom_id res chain seq x y z
N MET A 1 0.56 -17.23 -0.28
CA MET A 1 -0.70 -17.93 -0.63
C MET A 1 -1.59 -18.06 0.60
N ASN A 2 -2.88 -17.72 0.52
CA ASN A 2 -3.83 -17.89 1.63
C ASN A 2 -4.22 -19.36 1.81
N LYS A 3 -4.19 -19.84 3.06
CA LYS A 3 -4.61 -21.18 3.45
C LYS A 3 -5.97 -21.11 4.17
N MET A 4 -6.92 -21.97 3.78
CA MET A 4 -8.18 -22.10 4.50
C MET A 4 -7.96 -22.89 5.80
N ARG A 5 -8.55 -22.41 6.89
CA ARG A 5 -8.61 -23.16 8.15
C ARG A 5 -9.87 -24.03 8.11
N ASN A 6 -9.69 -25.31 7.77
CA ASN A 6 -10.77 -26.31 7.68
C ASN A 6 -11.01 -27.03 9.02
N GLY A 7 -10.54 -26.47 10.14
CA GLY A 7 -10.54 -27.14 11.43
C GLY A 7 -9.54 -28.30 11.47
N VAL A 8 -10.05 -29.52 11.68
CA VAL A 8 -9.26 -30.75 11.82
C VAL A 8 -8.75 -31.32 10.48
N ALA A 9 -9.33 -30.89 9.35
CA ALA A 9 -8.90 -31.31 8.04
C ALA A 9 -7.69 -30.49 7.53
N PRO A 10 -6.85 -31.05 6.64
CA PRO A 10 -5.71 -30.34 6.07
C PRO A 10 -6.07 -28.99 5.44
N SER A 11 -5.16 -28.03 5.57
CA SER A 11 -5.32 -26.70 5.00
C SER A 11 -5.07 -26.72 3.49
N HIS A 12 -6.03 -26.25 2.70
CA HIS A 12 -5.87 -26.04 1.26
C HIS A 12 -5.82 -24.56 0.90
N PHE A 13 -5.41 -24.25 -0.32
CA PHE A 13 -5.46 -22.88 -0.83
C PHE A 13 -6.90 -22.37 -0.87
N SER A 14 -7.10 -21.13 -0.45
CA SER A 14 -8.39 -20.44 -0.60
C SER A 14 -8.20 -19.11 -1.32
N ARG A 15 -9.15 -18.82 -2.20
CA ARG A 15 -9.26 -17.53 -2.89
C ARG A 15 -9.80 -16.50 -1.91
N GLY A 16 -9.28 -15.27 -2.00
CA GLY A 16 -9.86 -14.14 -1.28
C GLY A 16 -11.30 -13.85 -1.71
N SER A 17 -12.01 -13.06 -0.90
CA SER A 17 -13.37 -12.65 -1.23
C SER A 17 -13.40 -11.77 -2.49
N LYS A 18 -14.14 -12.23 -3.51
CA LYS A 18 -14.30 -11.50 -4.77
C LYS A 18 -15.06 -10.18 -4.58
N SER A 19 -16.12 -10.19 -3.76
CA SER A 19 -16.96 -9.00 -3.55
C SER A 19 -16.17 -7.86 -2.89
N VAL A 20 -15.30 -8.19 -1.92
CA VAL A 20 -14.42 -7.22 -1.28
C VAL A 20 -13.42 -6.66 -2.30
N ALA A 21 -12.75 -7.52 -3.07
CA ALA A 21 -11.82 -7.08 -4.10
C ALA A 21 -12.49 -6.15 -5.14
N HIS A 22 -13.71 -6.47 -5.56
CA HIS A 22 -14.46 -5.65 -6.52
C HIS A 22 -14.85 -4.29 -5.94
N ARG A 23 -15.31 -4.24 -4.68
CA ARG A 23 -15.67 -2.98 -4.00
C ARG A 23 -14.47 -2.06 -3.82
N VAL A 24 -13.32 -2.61 -3.44
CA VAL A 24 -12.07 -1.82 -3.32
C VAL A 24 -11.70 -1.20 -4.66
N LEU A 25 -11.72 -1.98 -5.74
CA LEU A 25 -11.40 -1.47 -7.07
C LEU A 25 -12.43 -0.44 -7.57
N HIS A 26 -13.71 -0.59 -7.22
CA HIS A 26 -14.72 0.41 -7.55
C HIS A 26 -14.52 1.72 -6.78
N ALA A 27 -14.11 1.65 -5.51
CA ALA A 27 -13.74 2.84 -4.75
C ALA A 27 -12.51 3.54 -5.35
N LEU A 28 -11.52 2.77 -5.85
CA LEU A 28 -10.35 3.32 -6.54
C LEU A 28 -10.67 3.93 -7.91
N GLU A 29 -11.72 3.46 -8.59
CA GLU A 29 -12.26 4.12 -9.79
C GLU A 29 -12.85 5.49 -9.43
N GLY A 30 -13.60 5.60 -8.33
CA GLY A 30 -14.16 6.87 -7.87
C GLY A 30 -13.11 7.89 -7.41
N LEU A 31 -11.91 7.43 -7.05
CA LEU A 31 -10.75 8.27 -6.72
C LEU A 31 -9.84 8.55 -7.94
N GLU A 32 -10.24 8.12 -9.13
CA GLU A 32 -9.47 8.26 -10.38
C GLU A 32 -8.07 7.63 -10.35
N MET A 33 -7.82 6.72 -9.39
CA MET A 33 -6.54 6.02 -9.27
C MET A 33 -6.39 4.92 -10.31
N VAL A 34 -7.52 4.34 -10.70
CA VAL A 34 -7.64 3.20 -11.61
C VAL A 34 -8.82 3.46 -12.55
N GLU A 35 -8.70 3.05 -13.80
CA GLU A 35 -9.76 3.16 -14.81
C GLU A 35 -10.05 1.80 -15.44
N LYS A 36 -11.24 1.67 -16.04
CA LYS A 36 -11.60 0.49 -16.83
C LYS A 36 -10.78 0.48 -18.10
N ASP A 37 -10.22 -0.68 -18.42
CA ASP A 37 -9.47 -0.84 -19.66
C ASP A 37 -10.34 -1.42 -20.77
N GLN A 38 -10.04 -1.07 -22.02
CA GLN A 38 -10.82 -1.49 -23.19
C GLN A 38 -10.64 -2.99 -23.47
N ASP A 39 -9.46 -3.53 -23.18
CA ASP A 39 -9.14 -4.96 -23.32
C ASP A 39 -9.67 -5.80 -22.13
N GLY A 40 -10.40 -5.16 -21.21
CA GLY A 40 -10.95 -5.76 -20.01
C GLY A 40 -10.09 -5.55 -18.77
N GLY A 41 -10.65 -5.86 -17.60
CA GLY A 41 -9.98 -5.58 -16.34
C GLY A 41 -9.89 -4.07 -16.06
N ARG A 42 -8.80 -3.67 -15.39
CA ARG A 42 -8.60 -2.31 -14.87
C ARG A 42 -7.13 -1.94 -14.96
N LYS A 43 -6.84 -0.71 -15.38
CA LYS A 43 -5.47 -0.16 -15.46
C LYS A 43 -5.29 1.02 -14.51
N VAL A 44 -4.06 1.23 -14.06
CA VAL A 44 -3.72 2.40 -13.24
C VAL A 44 -3.70 3.63 -14.15
N THR A 45 -4.35 4.71 -13.74
CA THR A 45 -4.35 5.96 -14.51
C THR A 45 -2.95 6.61 -14.46
N PRO A 46 -2.57 7.44 -15.44
CA PRO A 46 -1.33 8.20 -15.38
C PRO A 46 -1.21 9.07 -14.11
N GLN A 47 -2.34 9.60 -13.62
CA GLN A 47 -2.41 10.35 -12.36
C GLN A 47 -2.18 9.45 -11.15
N GLY A 48 -2.89 8.31 -11.07
CA GLY A 48 -2.72 7.33 -10.00
C GLY A 48 -1.27 6.84 -9.90
N GLN A 49 -0.61 6.60 -11.04
CA GLN A 49 0.79 6.20 -11.05
C GLN A 49 1.72 7.28 -10.45
N ARG A 50 1.47 8.57 -10.75
CA ARG A 50 2.25 9.68 -10.19
C ARG A 50 2.07 9.78 -8.68
N ASP A 51 0.83 9.67 -8.19
CA ASP A 51 0.53 9.81 -6.76
C ASP A 51 1.06 8.62 -5.95
N LEU A 52 0.91 7.39 -6.46
CA LEU A 52 1.52 6.20 -5.87
C LEU A 52 3.05 6.33 -5.80
N ASN A 53 3.68 6.78 -6.89
CA ASN A 53 5.13 6.98 -6.93
C ASN A 53 5.59 8.10 -5.99
N ARG A 54 4.79 9.15 -5.78
CA ARG A 54 5.09 10.21 -4.81
C ARG A 54 5.13 9.63 -3.39
N ILE A 55 4.14 8.82 -3.01
CA ILE A 55 4.09 8.17 -1.69
C ILE A 55 5.24 7.17 -1.55
N ALA A 56 5.48 6.33 -2.55
CA ALA A 56 6.56 5.35 -2.52
C ALA A 56 7.93 6.01 -2.29
N ARG A 57 8.20 7.17 -2.92
CA ARG A 57 9.42 7.95 -2.69
C ARG A 57 9.53 8.45 -1.25
N LEU A 58 8.42 8.87 -0.63
CA LEU A 58 8.41 9.32 0.77
C LEU A 58 8.71 8.17 1.75
N VAL A 59 8.31 6.94 1.43
CA VAL A 59 8.54 5.76 2.28
C VAL A 59 9.97 5.24 2.14
N VAL A 60 10.53 5.26 0.93
CA VAL A 60 11.91 4.78 0.68
C VAL A 60 12.96 5.79 1.15
N MET A 61 12.70 7.09 1.01
CA MET A 61 13.62 8.10 1.50
C MET A 61 13.51 8.22 3.02
N PRO A 62 14.64 8.33 3.75
CA PRO A 62 14.59 8.69 5.16
C PRO A 62 13.82 10.02 5.30
N PRO A 63 13.12 10.24 6.43
CA PRO A 63 12.39 11.48 6.64
C PRO A 63 13.35 12.65 6.41
N ARG A 64 13.03 13.49 5.43
CA ARG A 64 13.86 14.67 5.13
C ARG A 64 13.95 15.48 6.42
N SER A 65 15.16 15.69 6.93
CA SER A 65 15.40 16.76 7.91
C SER A 65 14.86 18.04 7.29
N ILE A 66 13.81 18.61 7.86
CA ILE A 66 13.31 19.90 7.41
C ILE A 66 14.39 20.91 7.82
N ARG A 67 15.11 21.48 6.84
CA ARG A 67 15.95 22.65 7.11
C ARG A 67 15.00 23.80 7.46
N THR A 68 14.90 24.10 8.75
CA THR A 68 14.26 25.33 9.22
C THR A 68 15.30 26.44 9.28
N ASN A 69 14.86 27.71 9.17
CA ASN A 69 15.74 28.88 9.19
C ASN A 69 16.56 29.03 10.50
N SER A 70 16.29 28.22 11.53
CA SER A 70 16.98 28.19 12.82
C SER A 70 17.83 26.92 13.06
N GLY A 71 18.05 26.08 12.04
CA GLY A 71 18.92 24.90 12.13
C GLY A 71 18.24 23.59 11.76
N LEU A 72 19.01 22.49 11.85
CA LEU A 72 18.53 21.12 11.66
C LEU A 72 17.62 20.72 12.82
N MET A 73 16.30 20.84 12.63
CA MET A 73 15.34 20.16 13.49
C MET A 73 15.38 18.67 13.16
N HIS A 74 16.21 17.91 13.88
CA HIS A 74 16.07 16.46 13.94
C HIS A 74 14.97 16.16 14.96
N CYS A 75 13.73 16.04 14.49
CA CYS A 75 12.71 15.34 15.26
C CYS A 75 13.15 13.87 15.34
N LEU A 76 13.90 13.52 16.39
CA LEU A 76 13.96 12.14 16.89
C LEU A 76 12.54 11.77 17.36
N VAL A 77 11.66 11.49 16.40
CA VAL A 77 10.53 10.61 16.68
C VAL A 77 11.17 9.31 17.12
N HIS A 78 11.07 9.05 18.41
CA HIS A 78 11.50 7.81 19.02
C HIS A 78 10.90 6.64 18.24
N ASN A 79 11.75 5.93 17.49
CA ASN A 79 11.54 4.54 17.11
C ASN A 79 12.90 3.85 16.99
N LYS A 80 13.76 4.06 17.99
CA LYS A 80 14.76 3.04 18.32
C LYS A 80 13.98 1.81 18.82
N THR A 81 14.39 0.63 18.35
CA THR A 81 14.00 -0.73 18.81
C THR A 81 12.67 -1.33 18.33
N LYS A 82 12.49 -1.59 17.02
CA LYS A 82 11.61 -2.70 16.58
C LYS A 82 12.16 -3.64 15.49
N TYR A 83 13.42 -3.50 15.06
CA TYR A 83 14.05 -4.43 14.12
C TYR A 83 15.38 -5.02 14.63
N GLU A 84 15.52 -5.16 15.95
CA GLU A 84 16.44 -6.12 16.55
C GLU A 84 15.60 -7.18 17.29
N ALA A 85 15.94 -8.45 17.06
CA ALA A 85 15.35 -9.67 17.63
C ALA A 85 14.00 -10.17 17.06
N LYS A 86 14.07 -10.95 15.97
CA LYS A 86 14.00 -12.43 16.01
C LYS A 86 14.14 -13.03 14.61
#